data_AF-A0AA41SR80-F1
#
_entry.id   AF-A0AA41SR80-F1
#
_cell.length_a   1.000
_cell.length_b   1.000
_cell.length_c   1.000
_cell.angle_alpha   90.00
_cell.angle_beta   90.00
_cell.angle_gamma   90.00
#
_symmetry.space_group_name_H-M   'P 1'
#
loop_
_entity.id
_entity.type
_entity.pdbx_description
1 polymer ?
#
loop_
_entity_poly.entity_id
_entity_poly.type
_entity_poly.pdbx_seq_one_letter_code
_entity_poly.pdbx_strand_id
1 'polypeptide(L)'
;MKPADGSIMNETDLTGPILFCVALGATLLLAGKIQFGYVYGMSAIGCLGIHALLNLMSSAGVSYGCVASVLGYCLLPMVILSSCAIFFSLQGTFGTMSALVIVGWCSLSASKIFISALDMEGQQLLVAYPCALLYGLFALLTVF
;
A
#
# COMPACT_ATOMS: atom_id res chain seq x y z
N MET A 1 -10.91 14.37 -16.40
CA MET A 1 -9.82 13.51 -15.90
C MET A 1 -9.26 12.80 -17.11
N LYS A 2 -7.98 12.98 -17.43
CA LYS A 2 -7.35 12.38 -18.61
C LYS A 2 -7.16 10.89 -18.33
N PRO A 3 -7.66 9.96 -19.18
CA PRO A 3 -7.44 8.53 -18.98
C PRO A 3 -5.94 8.29 -18.94
N ALA A 4 -5.48 7.49 -17.98
CA ALA A 4 -4.08 7.12 -17.90
C ALA A 4 -3.75 6.26 -19.12
N ASP A 5 -2.97 6.80 -20.05
CA ASP A 5 -2.52 6.10 -21.26
C ASP A 5 -1.83 4.79 -20.88
N GLY A 6 -2.48 3.66 -21.20
CA GLY A 6 -2.00 2.29 -20.89
C GLY A 6 -0.64 1.93 -21.50
N SER A 7 -0.11 2.78 -22.40
CA SER A 7 1.24 2.65 -22.96
C SER A 7 2.36 3.15 -22.04
N ILE A 8 2.08 4.02 -21.05
CA ILE A 8 3.09 4.54 -20.12
C ILE A 8 3.28 3.59 -18.92
N MET A 9 2.25 2.78 -18.60
CA MET A 9 2.29 1.81 -17.49
C MET A 9 3.16 0.57 -17.80
N ASN A 10 3.72 0.48 -19.00
CA ASN A 10 4.72 -0.51 -19.40
C ASN A 10 6.12 -0.18 -18.85
N GLU A 11 6.39 1.07 -18.49
CA GLU A 11 7.60 1.46 -17.77
C GLU A 11 7.37 1.21 -16.27
N THR A 12 7.31 -0.07 -15.89
CA THR A 12 7.08 -0.49 -14.50
C THR A 12 8.31 -0.11 -13.67
N ASP A 13 8.28 1.07 -13.04
CA ASP A 13 9.23 1.47 -12.00
C ASP A 13 9.00 0.65 -10.73
N LEU A 14 9.33 -0.65 -10.77
CA LEU A 14 9.24 -1.55 -9.62
C LEU A 14 10.25 -1.15 -8.52
N THR A 15 11.29 -0.41 -8.91
CA THR A 15 12.33 0.10 -8.02
C THR A 15 11.78 0.99 -6.91
N GLY A 16 10.83 1.88 -7.21
CA GLY A 16 10.22 2.78 -6.21
C GLY A 16 9.47 2.03 -5.10
N PRO A 17 8.46 1.21 -5.44
CA PRO A 17 7.73 0.32 -4.51
C PRO A 17 8.65 -0.55 -3.66
N ILE A 18 9.66 -1.16 -4.27
CA ILE A 18 10.64 -1.99 -3.55
C ILE A 18 11.43 -1.12 -2.57
N LEU A 19 11.90 0.05 -3.01
CA LEU A 19 12.62 0.99 -2.15
C LEU A 19 11.76 1.45 -0.96
N PHE A 20 10.46 1.74 -1.17
CA PHE A 20 9.56 2.10 -0.07
C PHE A 20 9.31 0.96 0.91
N CYS A 21 9.14 -0.28 0.42
CA CYS A 21 9.05 -1.47 1.26
C CYS A 21 10.32 -1.69 2.08
N VAL A 22 11.50 -1.56 1.46
CA VAL A 22 12.79 -1.70 2.14
C VAL A 22 12.99 -0.55 3.14
N ALA A 23 12.62 0.68 2.79
CA ALA A 23 12.68 1.83 3.68
C ALA A 23 11.80 1.62 4.91
N LEU A 24 10.55 1.16 4.73
CA LEU A 24 9.66 0.82 5.84
C LEU A 24 10.26 -0.29 6.71
N GLY A 25 10.79 -1.36 6.10
CA GLY A 25 11.47 -2.41 6.84
C GLY A 25 12.70 -1.92 7.61
N ALA A 26 13.48 -1.00 7.03
CA ALA A 26 14.66 -0.42 7.64
C ALA A 26 14.30 0.52 8.81
N THR A 27 13.25 1.34 8.68
CA THR A 27 12.78 2.21 9.76
C THR A 27 12.22 1.41 10.93
N LEU A 28 11.50 0.30 10.67
CA LEU A 28 11.07 -0.61 11.74
C LEU A 28 12.26 -1.30 12.42
N LEU A 29 13.28 -1.69 11.66
CA LEU A 29 14.49 -2.30 12.20
C LEU A 29 15.27 -1.32 13.10
N LEU A 30 15.36 -0.05 12.69
CA LEU A 30 15.92 1.03 13.51
C LEU A 30 15.10 1.31 14.77
N ALA A 31 13.78 1.15 14.71
CA ALA A 31 12.90 1.22 15.88
C ALA A 31 13.03 0.00 16.82
N GLY A 32 13.92 -0.96 16.52
CA GLY A 32 14.18 -2.14 17.34
C GLY A 32 13.25 -3.32 17.06
N LYS A 33 12.38 -3.23 16.05
CA LYS A 33 11.46 -4.31 15.65
C LYS A 33 12.03 -5.13 14.50
N ILE A 34 12.42 -6.38 14.78
CA ILE A 34 12.90 -7.31 13.74
C ILE A 34 11.70 -7.94 13.02
N GLN A 35 11.04 -7.13 12.18
CA GLN A 35 9.87 -7.55 11.38
C GLN A 35 10.08 -7.40 9.88
N PHE A 36 11.34 -7.27 9.43
CA PHE A 36 11.68 -7.09 8.01
C PHE A 36 11.08 -8.19 7.11
N GLY A 37 11.18 -9.46 7.55
CA GLY A 37 10.58 -10.59 6.84
C GLY A 37 9.05 -10.55 6.78
N TYR A 38 8.39 -10.05 7.83
CA TYR A 38 6.93 -9.90 7.86
C TYR A 38 6.46 -8.82 6.89
N VAL A 39 7.17 -7.69 6.83
CA VAL A 39 6.85 -6.61 5.89
C VAL A 39 6.95 -7.12 4.46
N TYR A 40 8.06 -7.75 4.10
CA TYR A 40 8.27 -8.26 2.75
C TYR A 40 7.28 -9.39 2.37
N GLY A 41 7.09 -10.36 3.26
CA GLY A 41 6.19 -11.50 3.02
C GLY A 41 4.72 -11.07 2.88
N MET A 42 4.25 -10.19 3.76
CA MET A 42 2.86 -9.71 3.69
C MET A 42 2.63 -8.73 2.55
N SER A 43 3.62 -7.92 2.16
CA SER A 43 3.58 -7.15 0.91
C SER A 43 3.42 -8.05 -0.31
N ALA A 44 4.22 -9.12 -0.42
CA ALA A 44 4.16 -10.04 -1.55
C ALA A 44 2.80 -10.77 -1.62
N ILE A 45 2.35 -11.35 -0.51
CA ILE A 45 1.05 -12.04 -0.44
C ILE A 45 -0.11 -11.07 -0.71
N GLY A 46 0.00 -9.84 -0.20
CA GLY A 46 -0.98 -8.79 -0.41
C GLY A 46 -1.09 -8.33 -1.87
N CYS A 47 0.04 -8.10 -2.53
CA CYS A 47 0.09 -7.79 -3.96
C CYS A 47 -0.52 -8.93 -4.79
N LEU A 48 -0.18 -10.19 -4.48
CA LEU A 48 -0.76 -11.36 -5.14
C LEU A 48 -2.28 -11.44 -4.91
N GLY A 49 -2.74 -11.23 -3.69
CA GLY A 49 -4.16 -11.26 -3.34
C GLY A 49 -4.97 -10.17 -4.04
N ILE A 50 -4.46 -8.94 -4.06
CA ILE A 50 -5.12 -7.82 -4.76
C ILE A 50 -5.10 -8.04 -6.27
N HIS A 51 -4.00 -8.53 -6.83
CA HIS A 51 -3.94 -8.88 -8.25
C HIS A 51 -4.96 -9.97 -8.61
N ALA A 52 -5.07 -11.04 -7.81
CA ALA A 52 -6.05 -12.09 -8.02
C ALA A 52 -7.49 -11.56 -7.93
N LEU A 53 -7.79 -10.71 -6.94
CA LEU A 53 -9.11 -10.08 -6.81
C LEU A 53 -9.44 -9.18 -8.01
N LEU A 54 -8.51 -8.33 -8.45
CA LEU A 54 -8.71 -7.46 -9.60
C LEU A 54 -8.94 -8.27 -10.89
N ASN A 55 -8.19 -9.35 -11.08
CA ASN A 55 -8.33 -10.25 -12.23
C ASN A 55 -9.66 -11.03 -12.21
N LEU A 56 -10.26 -11.26 -11.04
CA LEU A 56 -11.59 -11.87 -10.92
C LEU A 56 -12.73 -10.88 -11.15
N MET A 57 -12.53 -9.59 -10.82
CA MET A 57 -13.59 -8.59 -10.94
C MET A 57 -13.65 -7.91 -12.31
N SER A 58 -12.55 -7.90 -13.07
CA SER A 58 -12.45 -7.21 -14.36
C SER A 58 -12.14 -8.18 -15.50
N SER A 59 -12.80 -7.98 -16.64
CA SER A 59 -12.44 -8.65 -17.89
C SER A 59 -11.14 -8.12 -18.50
N ALA A 60 -10.71 -6.91 -18.13
CA ALA A 60 -9.40 -6.36 -18.44
C ALA A 60 -8.43 -6.72 -17.30
N GLY A 61 -7.58 -7.72 -17.53
CA GLY A 61 -6.56 -8.14 -16.56
C GLY A 61 -5.54 -7.03 -16.30
N VAL A 62 -5.10 -6.91 -15.04
CA VAL A 62 -4.09 -5.90 -14.63
C VAL A 62 -2.74 -6.58 -14.47
N SER A 63 -1.65 -5.95 -14.92
CA SER A 63 -0.30 -6.45 -14.71
C SER A 63 0.07 -6.56 -13.21
N TYR A 64 0.80 -7.62 -12.84
CA TYR A 64 1.39 -7.75 -11.49
C TYR A 64 2.23 -6.52 -11.09
N GLY A 65 2.98 -5.96 -12.05
CA GLY A 65 3.81 -4.78 -11.85
C GLY A 65 2.97 -3.53 -11.53
N CYS A 66 1.82 -3.36 -12.18
CA CYS A 66 0.91 -2.25 -11.90
C CYS A 66 0.38 -2.32 -10.46
N VAL A 67 -0.07 -3.50 -10.02
CA VAL A 67 -0.59 -3.69 -8.64
C VAL A 67 0.51 -3.40 -7.61
N ALA A 68 1.70 -3.95 -7.82
CA ALA A 68 2.85 -3.69 -6.95
C ALA A 68 3.22 -2.20 -6.92
N SER A 69 3.20 -1.51 -8.06
CA SER A 69 3.52 -0.09 -8.14
C SER A 69 2.49 0.78 -7.43
N VAL A 70 1.21 0.62 -7.72
CA VAL A 70 0.14 1.40 -7.07
C VAL A 70 0.16 1.20 -5.56
N LEU A 71 0.29 -0.05 -5.10
CA LEU A 71 0.32 -0.35 -3.68
C LEU A 71 1.57 0.23 -2.99
N GLY A 72 2.72 0.14 -3.64
CA GLY A 72 4.00 0.63 -3.13
C GLY A 72 4.11 2.14 -3.06
N TYR A 73 3.63 2.88 -4.07
CA TYR A 73 3.62 4.35 -4.01
C TYR A 73 2.69 4.86 -2.91
N CYS A 74 1.56 4.18 -2.70
CA CYS A 74 0.65 4.51 -1.61
C CYS A 74 1.21 4.13 -0.22
N LEU A 75 2.34 3.43 -0.10
CA LEU A 75 3.02 3.21 1.19
C LEU A 75 3.82 4.43 1.67
N LEU A 76 4.07 5.42 0.82
CA LEU A 76 4.91 6.57 1.17
C LEU A 76 4.44 7.33 2.44
N PRO A 77 3.13 7.63 2.63
CA PRO A 77 2.64 8.22 3.87
C PRO A 77 2.91 7.35 5.10
N MET A 78 2.90 6.02 4.92
CA MET A 78 3.15 5.05 5.97
C MET A 78 4.63 5.04 6.40
N VAL A 79 5.56 5.18 5.44
CA VAL A 79 7.00 5.33 5.71
C VAL A 79 7.28 6.60 6.51
N ILE A 80 6.57 7.70 6.20
CA ILE A 80 6.68 8.95 6.96
C ILE A 80 6.23 8.75 8.40
N LEU A 81 5.09 8.09 8.63
CA LEU A 81 4.63 7.79 10.00
C LEU A 81 5.60 6.87 10.75
N SER A 82 6.17 5.86 10.07
CA SER A 82 7.17 4.97 10.66
C SER A 82 8.47 5.70 11.03
N SER A 83 8.93 6.63 10.19
CA SER A 83 10.12 7.44 10.50
C SER A 83 9.88 8.40 11.67
N CYS A 84 8.69 9.00 11.79
CA CYS A 84 8.30 9.75 12.98
C CYS A 84 8.30 8.88 14.26
N ALA A 85 7.94 7.60 14.15
CA ALA A 85 7.94 6.65 15.28
C ALA A 85 9.34 6.37 15.86
N ILE A 86 10.41 6.64 15.09
CA ILE A 86 11.79 6.51 15.57
C ILE A 86 12.12 7.64 16.56
N PHE A 87 11.63 8.85 16.30
CA PHE A 87 11.92 10.03 17.14
C PHE A 87 10.93 10.18 18.30
N PHE A 88 9.67 9.84 18.07
CA PHE A 88 8.60 9.93 19.05
C PHE A 88 7.98 8.55 19.26
N SER A 89 7.87 8.11 20.52
CA SER A 89 7.13 6.88 20.81
C SER A 89 5.67 7.06 20.38
N LEU A 90 5.26 6.32 19.35
CA LEU A 90 3.88 6.31 18.84
C LEU A 90 2.92 5.50 19.74
N GLN A 91 3.39 5.09 20.92
CA GLN A 91 2.64 4.28 21.87
C GLN A 91 1.55 5.11 22.54
N GLY A 92 0.33 5.01 22.02
CA GLY A 92 -0.84 5.69 22.58
C GLY A 92 -1.91 6.01 21.54
N THR A 93 -2.97 6.70 21.99
CA THR A 93 -4.12 7.08 21.17
C THR A 93 -3.73 7.94 19.97
N PHE A 94 -2.71 8.79 20.12
CA PHE A 94 -2.24 9.68 19.05
C PHE A 94 -1.60 8.92 17.88
N GLY A 95 -0.79 7.90 18.16
CA GLY A 95 -0.21 7.02 17.15
C GLY A 95 -1.28 6.20 16.42
N THR A 96 -2.26 5.67 17.17
CA THR A 96 -3.39 4.93 16.56
C THR A 96 -4.27 5.84 15.70
N MET A 97 -4.60 7.05 16.14
CA MET A 97 -5.43 7.99 15.37
C MET A 97 -4.74 8.42 14.07
N SER A 98 -3.47 8.81 14.14
CA SER A 98 -2.69 9.16 12.95
C SER A 98 -2.54 7.98 11.98
N ALA A 99 -2.30 6.77 12.50
CA ALA A 99 -2.25 5.56 11.70
C ALA A 99 -3.58 5.27 10.97
N LEU A 100 -4.74 5.42 11.62
CA LEU A 100 -6.04 5.22 10.99
C LEU A 100 -6.30 6.22 9.86
N VAL A 101 -5.95 7.49 10.06
CA VAL A 101 -6.07 8.53 9.03
C VAL A 101 -5.21 8.18 7.81
N ILE A 102 -3.96 7.75 8.04
CA ILE A 102 -3.05 7.37 6.96
C ILE A 102 -3.55 6.12 6.23
N VAL A 103 -3.96 5.08 6.93
CA VAL A 103 -4.53 3.85 6.32
C VAL A 103 -5.74 4.19 5.46
N GLY A 104 -6.64 5.05 5.96
CA GLY A 104 -7.79 5.53 5.19
C GLY A 104 -7.35 6.27 3.92
N TRP A 105 -6.38 7.18 4.04
CA TRP A 105 -5.87 7.96 2.91
C TRP A 105 -5.19 7.09 1.85
N CYS A 106 -4.31 6.17 2.27
CA CYS A 106 -3.60 5.25 1.39
C CYS A 106 -4.58 4.32 0.66
N SER A 107 -5.59 3.80 1.35
CA SER A 107 -6.59 2.89 0.77
C SER A 107 -7.51 3.58 -0.21
N LEU A 108 -7.96 4.80 0.12
CA LEU A 108 -8.77 5.60 -0.78
C LEU A 108 -7.96 6.02 -2.03
N SER A 109 -6.69 6.37 -1.86
CA SER A 109 -5.81 6.73 -2.99
C SER A 109 -5.56 5.53 -3.90
N ALA A 110 -5.21 4.36 -3.35
CA ALA A 110 -4.97 3.14 -4.12
C ALA A 110 -6.23 2.68 -4.87
N SER A 111 -7.39 2.63 -4.19
CA SER A 111 -8.66 2.22 -4.81
C SER A 111 -9.10 3.14 -5.94
N LYS A 112 -8.88 4.45 -5.82
CA LYS A 112 -9.14 5.41 -6.92
C LYS A 112 -8.29 5.12 -8.15
N ILE A 113 -7.00 4.82 -7.97
CA ILE A 113 -6.09 4.51 -9.08
C ILE A 113 -6.49 3.20 -9.76
N PHE A 114 -6.83 2.16 -8.99
CA PHE A 114 -7.29 0.89 -9.56
C PHE A 114 -8.58 1.04 -10.35
N ILE A 115 -9.59 1.74 -9.85
CA ILE A 115 -10.83 1.96 -10.60
C ILE A 115 -10.57 2.70 -11.91
N SER A 116 -9.72 3.73 -11.86
CA SER A 116 -9.35 4.48 -13.06
C SER A 116 -8.55 3.63 -14.06
N ALA A 117 -7.84 2.60 -13.60
CA ALA A 117 -7.04 1.72 -14.45
C ALA A 117 -7.86 0.55 -15.04
N LEU A 118 -8.91 0.09 -14.34
CA LEU A 118 -9.78 -1.00 -14.77
C LEU A 118 -11.15 -0.54 -15.33
N ASP A 119 -11.40 0.76 -15.40
CA ASP A 119 -12.69 1.35 -15.83
C ASP A 119 -13.91 0.86 -15.01
N MET A 120 -13.68 0.58 -13.71
CA MET A 120 -14.68 -0.03 -12.83
C MET A 120 -15.49 1.03 -12.06
N GLU A 121 -16.38 1.74 -12.75
CA GLU A 121 -17.21 2.77 -12.14
C GLU A 121 -18.15 2.19 -11.06
N GLY A 122 -18.08 2.73 -9.83
CA GLY A 122 -19.00 2.38 -8.73
C GLY A 122 -18.52 1.29 -7.75
N GLN A 123 -17.43 0.55 -8.03
CA GLN A 123 -16.95 -0.53 -7.15
C GLN A 123 -15.80 -0.16 -6.20
N GLN A 124 -15.65 1.14 -5.87
CA GLN A 124 -14.53 1.64 -5.08
C GLN A 124 -14.41 1.01 -3.70
N LEU A 125 -15.53 0.89 -3.00
CA LEU A 125 -15.56 0.30 -1.66
C LEU A 125 -15.09 -1.15 -1.64
N LEU A 126 -15.34 -1.88 -2.74
CA LEU A 126 -14.96 -3.28 -2.87
C LEU A 126 -13.44 -3.46 -3.00
N VAL A 127 -12.77 -2.55 -3.72
CA VAL A 127 -11.30 -2.51 -3.84
C VAL A 127 -10.64 -1.87 -2.62
N ALA A 128 -11.29 -0.88 -2.01
CA ALA A 128 -10.75 -0.19 -0.85
C ALA A 128 -10.63 -1.10 0.38
N TYR A 129 -11.53 -2.07 0.54
CA TYR A 129 -11.50 -3.02 1.66
C TYR A 129 -10.21 -3.86 1.75
N PRO A 130 -9.80 -4.63 0.73
CA PRO A 130 -8.55 -5.38 0.77
C PRO A 130 -7.32 -4.47 0.87
N CYS A 131 -7.35 -3.28 0.27
CA CYS A 131 -6.29 -2.29 0.44
C CYS A 131 -6.18 -1.81 1.90
N ALA A 132 -7.30 -1.49 2.55
CA ALA A 132 -7.33 -1.06 3.95
C ALA A 132 -6.85 -2.14 4.91
N LEU A 133 -7.16 -3.41 4.62
CA LEU A 133 -6.67 -4.53 5.41
C LEU A 133 -5.14 -4.65 5.31
N LEU A 134 -4.59 -4.54 4.10
CA LEU A 134 -3.14 -4.54 3.87
C LEU A 134 -2.43 -3.37 4.55
N TYR A 135 -2.89 -2.14 4.34
CA TYR A 135 -2.29 -0.95 4.96
C TYR A 135 -2.48 -0.93 6.48
N GLY A 136 -3.63 -1.41 6.97
CA GLY A 136 -3.90 -1.56 8.40
C GLY A 136 -2.93 -2.51 9.08
N LEU A 137 -2.51 -3.56 8.39
CA LEU A 137 -1.51 -4.50 8.88
C LEU A 137 -0.12 -3.85 9.01
N PHE A 138 0.33 -3.09 8.02
CA PHE A 138 1.56 -2.29 8.15
C PHE A 138 1.47 -1.25 9.25
N ALA A 139 0.30 -0.64 9.43
CA ALA A 139 0.06 0.30 10.52
C ALA A 139 0.14 -0.35 11.90
N LEU A 140 -0.45 -1.53 12.07
CA LEU A 140 -0.33 -2.30 13.31
C LEU A 140 1.14 -2.63 13.62
N LEU A 141 1.90 -3.13 12.64
CA LEU A 141 3.34 -3.40 12.81
C LEU A 141 4.15 -2.16 13.20
N THR A 142 3.77 -1.01 12.63
CA THR A 142 4.46 0.26 12.90
C THR A 142 4.17 0.75 14.32
N VAL A 143 2.91 0.69 14.77
CA VAL A 143 2.48 1.23 16.07
C VAL A 143 2.75 0.27 17.24
N PHE A 144 2.55 -1.04 17.07
CA PHE A 144 2.64 -2.07 18.13
C PHE A 144 3.80 -3.02 17.90
#